data_AF-A0A2G6JI27-F1
#
_entry.id   AF-A0A2G6JI27-F1
#
_cell.length_a   1.000
_cell.length_b   1.000
_cell.length_c   1.000
_cell.angle_alpha   90.00
_cell.angle_beta   90.00
_cell.angle_gamma   90.00
#
_symmetry.space_group_name_H-M   'P 1'
#
loop_
_entity.id
_entity.type
_entity.pdbx_description
1 polymer ?
#
loop_
_entity_poly.entity_id
_entity_poly.type
_entity_poly.pdbx_seq_one_letter_code
_entity_poly.pdbx_strand_id
1 'polypeptide(L)'
;MAENKLPSGRTIRECILQLSSPKGVQRLAAVTELIAEGEALLPAIVDEMQGEESELMRTPWGEALLQIVYAQHWEAHRELLQEAFFQGYARVHRNHFEMRPGDSLGFLCMCLNAPEWKVREEAAHTLMAIGAAAQAVLPQLHSAAEAEEHEEAKKTMQLALSKIQAACAGQ
;
A
#
# COMPACT_ATOMS: atom_id res chain seq x y z
N MET A 1 0.35 25.85 18.19
CA MET A 1 1.05 24.76 17.49
C MET A 1 2.00 25.43 16.51
N ALA A 2 3.27 25.04 16.50
CA ALA A 2 4.23 25.62 15.55
C ALA A 2 3.81 25.24 14.13
N GLU A 3 3.76 26.20 13.21
CA GLU A 3 3.54 25.90 11.79
C GLU A 3 4.74 25.12 11.29
N ASN A 4 4.55 23.85 10.95
CA ASN A 4 5.59 23.01 10.34
C ASN A 4 5.85 23.53 8.92
N LYS A 5 6.73 24.52 8.82
CA LYS A 5 7.18 25.12 7.58
C LYS A 5 8.37 24.36 7.02
N LEU A 6 8.27 24.06 5.74
CA LEU A 6 9.32 23.51 4.91
C LEU A 6 10.33 24.61 4.56
N PRO A 7 11.54 24.27 4.06
CA PRO A 7 12.55 25.26 3.69
C PRO A 7 12.10 26.30 2.64
N SER A 8 11.11 25.99 1.79
CA SER A 8 10.52 26.97 0.88
C SER A 8 9.61 28.00 1.56
N GLY A 9 9.34 27.84 2.86
CA GLY A 9 8.37 28.62 3.63
C GLY A 9 6.93 28.12 3.49
N ARG A 10 6.66 27.13 2.62
CA ARG A 10 5.37 26.44 2.54
C ARG A 10 5.13 25.56 3.75
N THR A 11 3.87 25.41 4.12
CA THR A 11 3.43 24.43 5.10
C THR A 11 3.27 23.05 4.48
N ILE A 12 3.31 22.02 5.32
CA ILE A 12 2.99 20.64 4.92
C ILE A 12 1.61 20.58 4.25
N ARG A 13 0.59 21.24 4.84
CA ARG A 13 -0.77 21.30 4.29
C ARG A 13 -0.82 21.90 2.88
N GLU A 14 -0.11 23.00 2.64
CA GLU A 14 -0.04 23.62 1.31
C GLU A 14 0.58 22.68 0.27
N CYS A 15 1.61 21.93 0.65
CA CYS A 15 2.20 20.93 -0.23
C CYS A 15 1.25 19.76 -0.50
N ILE A 16 0.56 19.24 0.52
CA ILE A 16 -0.47 18.20 0.39
C ILE A 16 -1.56 18.62 -0.59
N LEU A 17 -2.14 19.82 -0.42
CA LEU A 17 -3.17 20.36 -1.33
C LEU A 17 -2.65 20.52 -2.77
N GLN A 18 -1.37 20.86 -2.94
CA GLN A 18 -0.76 21.03 -4.26
C GLN A 18 -0.53 19.71 -5.01
N LEU A 19 -0.57 18.56 -4.35
CA LEU A 19 -0.54 17.24 -5.01
C LEU A 19 -1.75 17.04 -5.92
N SER A 20 -2.86 17.72 -5.62
CA SER A 20 -4.09 17.75 -6.44
C SER A 20 -4.10 18.85 -7.51
N SER A 21 -3.03 19.66 -7.62
CA SER A 21 -3.00 20.75 -8.60
C SER A 21 -3.12 20.22 -10.04
N PRO A 22 -3.85 20.89 -10.94
CA PRO A 22 -3.85 20.52 -12.36
C PRO A 22 -2.49 20.76 -13.04
N LYS A 23 -1.63 21.62 -12.46
CA LYS A 23 -0.32 21.97 -13.00
C LYS A 23 0.75 20.98 -12.52
N GLY A 24 1.29 20.19 -13.43
CA GLY A 24 2.30 19.16 -13.12
C GLY A 24 3.55 19.67 -12.40
N VAL A 25 4.01 20.88 -12.73
CA VAL A 25 5.18 21.50 -12.08
C VAL A 25 4.92 21.78 -10.59
N GLN A 26 3.69 22.15 -10.22
CA GLN A 26 3.34 22.40 -8.81
C GLN A 26 3.28 21.10 -8.01
N ARG A 27 2.73 20.03 -8.61
CA ARG A 27 2.71 18.70 -7.99
C ARG A 27 4.12 18.17 -7.73
N LEU A 28 4.99 18.27 -8.74
CA LEU A 28 6.38 17.85 -8.63
C LEU A 28 7.13 18.66 -7.54
N ALA A 29 6.97 19.99 -7.53
CA ALA A 29 7.60 20.84 -6.52
C ALA A 29 7.08 20.56 -5.11
N ALA A 30 5.81 20.19 -4.95
CA ALA A 30 5.24 19.82 -3.65
C ALA A 30 5.77 18.47 -3.16
N VAL A 31 5.74 17.44 -4.02
CA VAL A 31 6.22 16.09 -3.63
C VAL A 31 7.72 16.08 -3.35
N THR A 32 8.53 16.78 -4.16
CA THR A 32 9.98 16.84 -3.97
C THR A 32 10.33 17.47 -2.62
N GLU A 33 9.58 18.48 -2.20
CA GLU A 33 9.83 19.13 -0.91
C GLU A 33 9.40 18.28 0.28
N LEU A 34 8.23 17.62 0.18
CA LEU A 34 7.80 16.67 1.21
C LEU A 34 8.76 15.48 1.35
N ILE A 35 9.35 15.02 0.24
CA ILE A 35 10.34 13.93 0.24
C ILE A 35 11.70 14.40 0.75
N ALA A 36 12.15 15.61 0.41
CA ALA A 36 13.48 16.11 0.74
C ALA A 36 13.72 16.21 2.26
N GLU A 37 12.66 16.51 3.02
CA GLU A 37 12.70 16.58 4.48
C GLU A 37 12.53 15.20 5.17
N GLY A 38 12.19 14.16 4.38
CA GLY A 38 12.26 12.76 4.78
C GLY A 38 11.50 12.39 6.06
N GLU A 39 12.14 11.55 6.88
CA GLU A 39 11.62 10.98 8.13
C GLU A 39 11.15 12.01 9.17
N ALA A 40 11.79 13.18 9.23
CA ALA A 40 11.57 14.17 10.28
C ALA A 40 10.17 14.81 10.24
N LEU A 41 9.53 14.85 9.06
CA LEU A 41 8.21 15.44 8.89
C LEU A 41 7.08 14.43 8.86
N LEU A 42 7.37 13.13 8.96
CA LEU A 42 6.36 12.10 8.79
C LEU A 42 5.25 12.14 9.84
N PRO A 43 5.53 12.33 11.15
CA PRO A 43 4.44 12.47 12.12
C PRO A 43 3.52 13.65 11.79
N ALA A 44 4.11 14.75 11.32
CA ALA A 44 3.36 15.93 10.94
C ALA A 44 2.57 15.75 9.63
N ILE A 45 3.11 15.01 8.65
CA ILE A 45 2.41 14.67 7.41
C ILE A 45 1.24 13.73 7.73
N VAL A 46 1.43 12.70 8.56
CA VAL A 46 0.37 11.78 8.98
C VAL A 46 -0.73 12.50 9.75
N ASP A 47 -0.36 13.35 10.72
CA ASP A 47 -1.33 14.17 11.47
C ASP A 47 -2.13 15.09 10.55
N GLU A 48 -1.48 15.71 9.55
CA GLU A 48 -2.15 16.61 8.61
C GLU A 48 -3.05 15.85 7.61
N MET A 49 -2.75 14.59 7.33
CA MET A 49 -3.54 13.74 6.42
C MET A 49 -4.78 13.11 7.08
N GLN A 50 -4.90 13.14 8.40
CA GLN A 50 -6.01 12.48 9.10
C GLN A 50 -7.38 12.92 8.57
N GLY A 51 -8.12 11.98 7.97
CA GLY A 51 -9.46 12.19 7.43
C GLY A 51 -9.52 12.66 5.96
N GLU A 52 -8.37 12.91 5.33
CA GLU A 52 -8.26 13.32 3.91
C GLU A 52 -7.56 12.23 3.04
N GLU A 53 -7.26 11.06 3.61
CA GLU A 53 -6.46 10.00 2.96
C GLU A 53 -7.09 9.52 1.66
N SER A 54 -8.41 9.37 1.65
CA SER A 54 -9.16 8.89 0.48
C SER A 54 -9.15 9.89 -0.68
N GLU A 55 -9.03 11.20 -0.42
CA GLU A 55 -9.01 12.21 -1.49
C GLU A 55 -7.62 12.36 -2.10
N LEU A 56 -6.59 12.41 -1.25
CA LEU A 56 -5.19 12.53 -1.67
C LEU A 56 -4.77 11.40 -2.59
N MET A 57 -5.17 10.21 -2.22
CA MET A 57 -4.87 9.00 -2.96
C MET A 57 -5.63 8.86 -4.30
N ARG A 58 -6.62 9.71 -4.60
CA ARG A 58 -7.20 9.80 -5.96
C ARG A 58 -6.26 10.47 -6.94
N THR A 59 -5.16 11.04 -6.45
CA THR A 59 -4.13 11.67 -7.27
C THR A 59 -2.91 10.75 -7.36
N PRO A 60 -2.28 10.62 -8.54
CA PRO A 60 -1.04 9.85 -8.68
C PRO A 60 0.12 10.33 -7.78
N TRP A 61 0.02 11.55 -7.25
CA TRP A 61 1.06 12.19 -6.44
C TRP A 61 0.83 12.00 -4.94
N GLY A 62 -0.42 11.97 -4.48
CA GLY A 62 -0.77 11.51 -3.12
C GLY A 62 -0.47 10.02 -2.95
N GLU A 63 -0.72 9.21 -3.97
CA GLU A 63 -0.30 7.81 -4.02
C GLU A 63 1.22 7.65 -3.91
N ALA A 64 2.00 8.35 -4.74
CA ALA A 64 3.46 8.27 -4.73
C ALA A 64 4.04 8.76 -3.39
N LEU A 65 3.47 9.81 -2.79
CA LEU A 65 3.87 10.29 -1.48
C LEU A 65 3.61 9.22 -0.41
N LEU A 66 2.42 8.63 -0.38
CA LEU A 66 2.09 7.58 0.59
C LEU A 66 2.99 6.36 0.40
N GLN A 67 3.23 5.92 -0.83
CA GLN A 67 4.17 4.81 -1.10
C GLN A 67 5.59 5.11 -0.60
N ILE A 68 6.08 6.35 -0.73
CA ILE A 68 7.44 6.72 -0.28
C ILE A 68 7.49 6.87 1.24
N VAL A 69 6.53 7.56 1.84
CA VAL A 69 6.39 7.74 3.29
C VAL A 69 6.29 6.39 4.00
N TYR A 70 5.54 5.46 3.42
CA TYR A 70 5.30 4.15 4.00
C TYR A 70 6.39 3.11 3.71
N ALA A 71 7.06 3.18 2.55
CA ALA A 71 8.22 2.33 2.27
C ALA A 71 9.40 2.65 3.20
N GLN A 72 9.54 3.89 3.68
CA GLN A 72 10.62 4.29 4.59
C GLN A 72 10.37 3.89 6.06
N HIS A 73 9.11 3.68 6.48
CA HIS A 73 8.73 3.41 7.88
C HIS A 73 7.80 2.21 8.06
N TRP A 74 7.99 1.20 7.21
CA TRP A 74 7.22 -0.05 7.16
C TRP A 74 6.97 -0.70 8.54
N GLU A 75 7.96 -0.66 9.44
CA GLU A 75 7.84 -1.30 10.76
C GLU A 75 6.96 -0.52 11.75
N ALA A 76 6.92 0.82 11.67
CA ALA A 76 6.21 1.67 12.62
C ALA A 76 4.73 1.87 12.28
N HIS A 77 4.37 1.78 10.99
CA HIS A 77 3.01 2.12 10.51
C HIS A 77 2.29 0.94 9.86
N ARG A 78 2.78 -0.28 10.07
CA ARG A 78 2.28 -1.54 9.48
C ARG A 78 0.76 -1.72 9.57
N GLU A 79 0.15 -1.47 10.72
CA GLU A 79 -1.28 -1.69 10.95
C GLU A 79 -2.15 -0.63 10.26
N LEU A 80 -1.78 0.66 10.36
CA LEU A 80 -2.44 1.77 9.67
C LEU A 80 -2.35 1.64 8.14
N LEU A 81 -1.21 1.15 7.65
CA LEU A 81 -0.99 0.84 6.24
C LEU A 81 -1.88 -0.28 5.72
N GLN A 82 -2.04 -1.33 6.51
CA GLN A 82 -2.93 -2.44 6.20
C GLN A 82 -4.40 -2.01 6.23
N GLU A 83 -4.79 -1.01 6.98
CA GLU A 83 -6.18 -0.56 6.95
C GLU A 83 -6.45 0.44 5.81
N ALA A 84 -5.54 1.41 5.61
CA ALA A 84 -5.65 2.44 4.57
C ALA A 84 -5.52 1.87 3.14
N PHE A 85 -4.64 0.88 2.92
CA PHE A 85 -4.52 0.22 1.62
C PHE A 85 -5.82 -0.55 1.26
N PHE A 86 -6.56 -1.09 2.22
CA PHE A 86 -7.63 -2.04 1.89
C PHE A 86 -9.05 -1.45 1.92
N GLN A 87 -9.26 -0.25 2.45
CA GLN A 87 -10.53 0.48 2.34
C GLN A 87 -10.85 0.99 0.91
N GLY A 88 -9.93 0.84 -0.06
CA GLY A 88 -10.21 1.18 -1.47
C GLY A 88 -9.13 0.88 -2.54
N TYR A 89 -7.91 0.45 -2.19
CA TYR A 89 -6.75 0.49 -3.11
C TYR A 89 -6.49 -0.79 -3.91
N ALA A 90 -6.73 -1.97 -3.38
CA ALA A 90 -6.18 -3.16 -4.01
C ALA A 90 -6.72 -3.48 -5.42
N ARG A 91 -7.92 -3.00 -5.74
CA ARG A 91 -8.51 -3.13 -7.08
C ARG A 91 -7.84 -2.23 -8.13
N VAL A 92 -7.24 -1.11 -7.71
CA VAL A 92 -6.59 -0.11 -8.60
C VAL A 92 -5.09 -0.40 -8.74
N HIS A 93 -4.45 -0.93 -7.70
CA HIS A 93 -2.99 -1.15 -7.66
C HIS A 93 -2.54 -2.56 -8.06
N ARG A 94 -3.46 -3.47 -8.40
CA ARG A 94 -3.12 -4.80 -8.93
C ARG A 94 -2.05 -4.75 -10.03
N ASN A 95 -2.15 -3.76 -10.92
CA ASN A 95 -1.18 -3.52 -12.01
C ASN A 95 0.23 -3.13 -11.52
N HIS A 96 0.37 -2.50 -10.34
CA HIS A 96 1.69 -2.11 -9.81
C HIS A 96 2.43 -3.32 -9.21
N PHE A 97 1.70 -4.20 -8.52
CA PHE A 97 2.23 -5.44 -7.95
C PHE A 97 2.64 -6.45 -9.02
N GLU A 98 1.93 -6.47 -10.15
CA GLU A 98 2.28 -7.26 -11.34
C GLU A 98 3.61 -6.81 -11.98
N MET A 99 3.99 -5.52 -11.86
CA MET A 99 5.20 -4.98 -12.52
C MET A 99 6.50 -5.14 -11.70
N ARG A 100 6.42 -5.34 -10.37
CA ARG A 100 7.60 -5.60 -9.50
C ARG A 100 7.27 -6.60 -8.38
N PRO A 101 7.18 -7.90 -8.70
CA PRO A 101 6.81 -8.92 -7.72
C PRO A 101 7.81 -9.08 -6.56
N GLY A 102 9.11 -8.85 -6.79
CA GLY A 102 10.16 -9.07 -5.77
C GLY A 102 9.95 -8.27 -4.47
N ASP A 103 9.63 -6.98 -4.59
CA ASP A 103 9.43 -6.09 -3.43
C ASP A 103 8.03 -6.27 -2.79
N SER A 104 7.11 -6.86 -3.54
CA SER A 104 5.68 -6.93 -3.24
C SER A 104 5.28 -8.18 -2.48
N LEU A 105 5.96 -9.30 -2.71
CA LEU A 105 5.61 -10.60 -2.12
C LEU A 105 5.81 -10.64 -0.61
N GLY A 106 6.84 -9.97 -0.09
CA GLY A 106 7.07 -9.86 1.35
C GLY A 106 5.94 -9.14 2.07
N PHE A 107 5.50 -8.00 1.51
CA PHE A 107 4.35 -7.23 1.99
C PHE A 107 3.07 -8.08 1.99
N LEU A 108 2.75 -8.74 0.87
CA LEU A 108 1.53 -9.54 0.74
C LEU A 108 1.51 -10.74 1.70
N CYS A 109 2.65 -11.40 1.91
CA CYS A 109 2.80 -12.44 2.94
C CYS A 109 2.43 -11.96 4.33
N MET A 110 2.82 -10.73 4.69
CA MET A 110 2.49 -10.17 5.99
C MET A 110 1.00 -9.83 6.08
N CYS A 111 0.41 -9.30 5.01
CA CYS A 111 -1.02 -8.97 4.95
C CYS A 111 -1.94 -10.19 5.06
N LEU A 112 -1.47 -11.40 4.73
CA LEU A 112 -2.20 -12.64 4.98
C LEU A 112 -2.47 -12.93 6.46
N ASN A 113 -1.78 -12.24 7.38
CA ASN A 113 -1.97 -12.37 8.83
C ASN A 113 -2.50 -11.08 9.46
N ALA A 114 -3.00 -10.13 8.66
CA ALA A 114 -3.56 -8.89 9.17
C ALA A 114 -4.80 -9.16 10.05
N PRO A 115 -5.08 -8.33 11.07
CA PRO A 115 -6.23 -8.53 11.95
C PRO A 115 -7.58 -8.41 11.22
N GLU A 116 -7.68 -7.50 10.25
CA GLU A 116 -8.88 -7.30 9.43
C GLU A 116 -8.98 -8.33 8.30
N TRP A 117 -10.10 -9.04 8.20
CA TRP A 117 -10.26 -10.14 7.25
C TRP A 117 -10.28 -9.67 5.80
N LYS A 118 -10.77 -8.45 5.54
CA LYS A 118 -10.76 -7.86 4.19
C LYS A 118 -9.34 -7.66 3.66
N VAL A 119 -8.39 -7.34 4.56
CA VAL A 119 -6.96 -7.20 4.21
C VAL A 119 -6.40 -8.54 3.76
N ARG A 120 -6.73 -9.61 4.49
CA ARG A 120 -6.26 -10.96 4.20
C ARG A 120 -6.85 -11.50 2.88
N GLU A 121 -8.15 -11.31 2.66
CA GLU A 121 -8.83 -11.68 1.42
C GLU A 121 -8.18 -11.05 0.21
N GLU A 122 -7.92 -9.75 0.29
CA GLU A 122 -7.44 -9.00 -0.85
C GLU A 122 -5.93 -9.19 -1.10
N ALA A 123 -5.15 -9.46 -0.04
CA ALA A 123 -3.78 -9.97 -0.20
C ALA A 123 -3.78 -11.26 -1.02
N ALA A 124 -4.69 -12.19 -0.74
CA ALA A 124 -4.84 -13.42 -1.51
C ALA A 124 -5.29 -13.17 -2.96
N HIS A 125 -6.22 -12.23 -3.20
CA HIS A 125 -6.58 -11.81 -4.56
C HIS A 125 -5.38 -11.26 -5.33
N THR A 126 -4.54 -10.46 -4.68
CA THR A 126 -3.37 -9.85 -5.31
C THR A 126 -2.30 -10.90 -5.63
N LEU A 127 -2.04 -11.84 -4.70
CA LEU A 127 -1.15 -12.98 -4.94
C LEU A 127 -1.63 -13.85 -6.11
N MET A 128 -2.94 -14.10 -6.18
CA MET A 128 -3.54 -14.83 -7.31
C MET A 128 -3.32 -14.10 -8.65
N ALA A 129 -3.41 -12.77 -8.67
CA ALA A 129 -3.18 -11.97 -9.87
C ALA A 129 -1.71 -11.96 -10.31
N ILE A 130 -0.77 -11.94 -9.37
CA ILE A 130 0.68 -12.08 -9.64
C ILE A 130 0.99 -13.43 -10.31
N GLY A 131 0.25 -14.49 -9.98
CA GLY A 131 0.36 -15.79 -10.66
C GLY A 131 1.67 -16.52 -10.31
N ALA A 132 2.35 -17.09 -11.32
CA ALA A 132 3.51 -17.97 -11.09
C ALA A 132 4.67 -17.29 -10.34
N ALA A 133 4.81 -15.97 -10.46
CA ALA A 133 5.82 -15.23 -9.70
C ALA A 133 5.58 -15.28 -8.17
N ALA A 134 4.35 -15.55 -7.72
CA ALA A 134 4.01 -15.73 -6.31
C ALA A 134 4.29 -17.15 -5.78
N GLN A 135 4.95 -18.03 -6.55
CA GLN A 135 5.27 -19.39 -6.11
C GLN A 135 6.03 -19.41 -4.78
N ALA A 136 6.93 -18.45 -4.56
CA ALA A 136 7.76 -18.37 -3.37
C ALA A 136 6.98 -18.20 -2.06
N VAL A 137 5.71 -17.79 -2.13
CA VAL A 137 4.86 -17.54 -0.96
C VAL A 137 3.76 -18.58 -0.73
N LEU A 138 3.74 -19.65 -1.54
CA LEU A 138 2.77 -20.74 -1.41
C LEU A 138 2.71 -21.36 0.01
N PRO A 139 3.84 -21.63 0.71
CA PRO A 139 3.79 -22.19 2.05
C PRO A 139 3.07 -21.27 3.05
N GLN A 140 3.32 -19.97 2.99
CA GLN A 140 2.71 -18.97 3.86
C GLN A 140 1.21 -18.82 3.55
N LEU A 141 0.84 -18.78 2.27
CA LEU A 141 -0.56 -18.73 1.85
C LEU A 141 -1.34 -19.99 2.28
N HIS A 142 -0.69 -21.16 2.24
CA HIS A 142 -1.30 -22.40 2.71
C HIS A 142 -1.56 -22.36 4.22
N SER A 143 -0.54 -22.00 5.01
CA SER A 143 -0.67 -21.86 6.46
C SER A 143 -1.73 -20.82 6.85
N ALA A 144 -1.80 -19.70 6.14
CA ALA A 144 -2.82 -18.67 6.39
C ALA A 144 -4.23 -19.19 6.09
N ALA A 145 -4.42 -19.91 4.97
CA ALA A 145 -5.72 -20.47 4.60
C ALA A 145 -6.23 -21.53 5.60
N GLU A 146 -5.33 -22.31 6.21
CA GLU A 146 -5.68 -23.28 7.26
C GLU A 146 -6.14 -22.59 8.55
N ALA A 147 -5.41 -21.54 8.95
CA ALA A 147 -5.70 -20.75 10.15
C ALA A 147 -6.86 -19.75 9.98
N GLU A 148 -7.29 -19.47 8.75
CA GLU A 148 -8.35 -18.49 8.47
C GLU A 148 -9.71 -18.96 8.99
N GLU A 149 -10.34 -18.07 9.76
CA GLU A 149 -11.65 -18.25 10.38
C GLU A 149 -12.77 -17.58 9.57
N HIS A 150 -12.46 -16.54 8.79
CA HIS A 150 -13.43 -15.85 7.96
C HIS A 150 -13.64 -16.60 6.63
N GLU A 151 -14.86 -17.06 6.39
CA GLU A 151 -15.20 -17.95 5.27
C GLU A 151 -14.85 -17.40 3.88
N GLU A 152 -15.15 -16.13 3.61
CA GLU A 152 -14.84 -15.47 2.33
C GLU A 152 -13.34 -15.39 2.08
N ALA A 153 -12.58 -14.87 3.05
CA ALA A 153 -11.12 -14.79 2.98
C ALA A 153 -10.50 -16.18 2.78
N LYS A 154 -11.02 -17.21 3.48
CA LYS A 154 -10.56 -18.60 3.36
C LYS A 154 -10.74 -19.15 1.95
N LYS A 155 -11.93 -18.97 1.37
CA LYS A 155 -12.23 -19.39 -0.01
C LYS A 155 -11.32 -18.69 -1.02
N THR A 156 -11.07 -17.39 -0.81
CA THR A 156 -10.19 -16.61 -1.68
C THR A 156 -8.74 -17.10 -1.59
N MET A 157 -8.23 -17.39 -0.39
CA MET A 157 -6.89 -17.97 -0.21
C MET A 157 -6.76 -19.36 -0.87
N GLN A 158 -7.76 -20.22 -0.72
CA GLN A 158 -7.78 -21.54 -1.36
C GLN A 158 -7.83 -21.46 -2.90
N LEU A 159 -8.59 -20.51 -3.43
CA LEU A 159 -8.64 -20.24 -4.86
C LEU A 159 -7.28 -19.73 -5.36
N ALA A 160 -6.66 -18.81 -4.63
CA ALA A 160 -5.33 -18.28 -4.93
C ALA A 160 -4.28 -19.39 -4.98
N LEU A 161 -4.24 -20.29 -3.98
CA LEU A 161 -3.36 -21.47 -3.97
C LEU A 161 -3.52 -22.30 -5.24
N SER A 162 -4.76 -22.68 -5.56
CA SER A 162 -5.06 -23.52 -6.72
C SER A 162 -4.62 -22.85 -8.03
N LYS A 163 -4.83 -21.54 -8.17
CA LYS A 163 -4.50 -20.77 -9.37
C LYS A 163 -2.99 -20.57 -9.53
N ILE A 164 -2.27 -20.25 -8.47
CA ILE A 164 -0.81 -20.08 -8.50
C ILE A 164 -0.15 -21.42 -8.82
N GLN A 165 -0.57 -22.51 -8.18
CA GLN A 165 -0.04 -23.86 -8.45
C GLN A 165 -0.28 -24.28 -9.91
N ALA A 166 -1.48 -24.05 -10.45
CA ALA A 166 -1.78 -24.32 -11.85
C ALA A 166 -0.92 -23.48 -12.81
N ALA A 167 -0.66 -22.22 -12.46
CA ALA A 167 0.21 -21.34 -13.25
C ALA A 167 1.68 -21.82 -13.27
N CYS A 168 2.18 -22.37 -12.16
CA CYS A 168 3.53 -22.95 -12.08
C CYS A 168 3.66 -24.28 -12.84
N ALA A 169 2.59 -25.08 -12.91
CA ALA A 169 2.63 -26.39 -13.57
C ALA A 169 2.58 -26.32 -15.12
N GLY A 170 2.21 -25.17 -15.68
CA GLY A 170 2.15 -24.93 -17.13
C GLY A 170 3.38 -24.22 -17.71
N GLN A 171 4.41 -23.96 -16.90
CA GLN A 171 5.71 -23.38 -17.31
C GLN A 171 6.76 -24.48 -17.46
#